data_AF-A0A964Q732-F1
#
_entry.id   AF-A0A964Q732-F1
#
_cell.length_a   1.000
_cell.length_b   1.000
_cell.length_c   1.000
_cell.angle_alpha   90.00
_cell.angle_beta   90.00
_cell.angle_gamma   90.00
#
_symmetry.space_group_name_H-M   'P 1'
#
loop_
_entity.id
_entity.type
_entity.pdbx_description
1 polymer ?
#
loop_
_entity_poly.entity_id
_entity_poly.type
_entity_poly.pdbx_seq_one_letter_code
_entity_poly.pdbx_strand_id
1 'polypeptide(L)'
;MTPGFKFLLLTPGRWKDLEKLFGPRGACGGCWCMTWRLEKKHWQESKGIQNKRSFKKIVQNGERPGVIAYQGKEPVGWCALAPRDRFVFLKRSRVLAPLDDAKVWSITCLFIARPYRQKGLSVQLLKAAAALA
;
A
#
# COMPACT_ATOMS: atom_id res chain seq x y z
N MET A 1 -2.14 -30.16 1.42
CA MET A 1 -1.22 -29.04 1.12
C MET A 1 -2.00 -27.74 1.27
N THR A 2 -1.67 -26.91 2.26
CA THR A 2 -2.30 -25.57 2.38
C THR A 2 -1.87 -24.76 1.16
N PRO A 3 -2.79 -24.22 0.34
CA PRO A 3 -2.41 -23.44 -0.83
C PRO A 3 -1.51 -22.28 -0.41
N GLY A 4 -0.39 -22.08 -1.11
CA GLY A 4 0.51 -20.96 -0.86
C GLY A 4 -0.17 -19.61 -1.11
N PHE A 5 0.43 -18.53 -0.61
CA PHE A 5 -0.05 -17.18 -0.86
C PHE A 5 0.21 -16.77 -2.31
N LYS A 6 -0.73 -16.04 -2.90
CA LYS A 6 -0.58 -15.41 -4.22
C LYS A 6 -0.40 -13.90 -4.07
N PHE A 7 0.48 -13.31 -4.85
CA PHE A 7 0.78 -11.87 -4.80
C PHE A 7 0.44 -11.23 -6.15
N LEU A 8 -0.37 -10.17 -6.13
CA LEU A 8 -0.82 -9.49 -7.36
C LEU A 8 -0.75 -7.97 -7.20
N LEU A 9 -0.36 -7.29 -8.27
CA LEU A 9 -0.41 -5.83 -8.35
C LEU A 9 -1.84 -5.34 -8.20
N LEU A 10 -1.99 -4.23 -7.48
CA LEU A 10 -3.23 -3.48 -7.47
C LEU A 10 -3.46 -2.85 -8.84
N THR A 11 -4.66 -3.08 -9.36
CA THR A 11 -5.17 -2.50 -10.60
C THR A 11 -6.60 -2.02 -10.34
N PRO A 12 -7.21 -1.23 -11.24
CA PRO A 12 -8.61 -0.83 -11.11
C PRO A 12 -9.56 -2.00 -10.86
N GLY A 13 -9.32 -3.15 -11.51
CA GLY A 13 -10.14 -4.36 -11.36
C GLY A 13 -10.06 -5.02 -9.98
N ARG A 14 -9.01 -4.75 -9.19
CA ARG A 14 -8.80 -5.31 -7.84
C ARG A 14 -9.13 -4.31 -6.73
N TRP A 15 -9.72 -3.17 -7.05
CA TRP A 15 -10.06 -2.15 -6.05
C TRP A 15 -10.97 -2.69 -4.94
N LYS A 16 -11.98 -3.49 -5.29
CA LYS A 16 -12.91 -4.10 -4.31
C LYS A 16 -12.19 -5.03 -3.32
N ASP A 17 -11.14 -5.72 -3.75
CA ASP A 17 -10.35 -6.60 -2.88
C ASP A 17 -9.59 -5.78 -1.84
N LEU A 18 -9.02 -4.64 -2.25
CA LEU A 18 -8.37 -3.73 -1.32
C LEU A 18 -9.38 -3.15 -0.32
N GLU A 19 -10.56 -2.73 -0.79
CA GLU A 19 -11.63 -2.24 0.09
C GLU A 19 -12.02 -3.28 1.14
N LYS A 20 -12.15 -4.55 0.71
CA LYS A 20 -12.44 -5.67 1.59
C LYS A 20 -11.36 -5.86 2.65
N LEU A 21 -10.09 -5.90 2.22
CA LEU A 21 -8.94 -6.08 3.12
C LEU A 21 -8.81 -4.95 4.15
N PHE A 22 -9.00 -3.70 3.71
CA PHE A 22 -8.85 -2.53 4.56
C PHE A 22 -10.02 -2.33 5.52
N GLY A 23 -11.21 -2.80 5.11
CA GLY A 23 -12.44 -2.69 5.88
C GLY A 23 -12.87 -1.23 6.11
N PRO A 24 -13.82 -1.00 7.04
CA PRO A 24 -14.40 0.32 7.27
C PRO A 24 -13.39 1.33 7.81
N ARG A 25 -12.29 0.87 8.40
CA ARG A 25 -11.23 1.72 8.96
C ARG A 25 -10.08 2.02 7.98
N GLY A 26 -10.17 1.62 6.70
CA GLY A 26 -9.13 1.97 5.72
C GLY A 26 -7.74 1.46 6.12
N ALA A 27 -7.66 0.20 6.55
CA ALA A 27 -6.53 -0.45 7.21
C ALA A 27 -6.22 0.14 8.61
N CYS A 28 -5.72 1.37 8.66
CA CYS A 28 -5.30 2.03 9.89
C CYS A 28 -5.87 3.45 9.99
N GLY A 29 -6.99 3.60 10.71
CA GLY A 29 -7.54 4.91 11.07
C GLY A 29 -7.93 5.81 9.88
N GLY A 30 -8.38 5.22 8.77
CA GLY A 30 -8.81 5.93 7.57
C GLY A 30 -7.66 6.44 6.70
N CYS A 31 -6.45 5.86 6.82
CA CYS A 31 -5.28 6.32 6.09
C CYS A 31 -5.37 6.07 4.58
N TRP A 32 -5.95 4.94 4.15
CA TRP A 32 -6.04 4.51 2.74
C TRP A 32 -4.73 4.69 1.95
N CYS A 33 -3.59 4.43 2.59
CA CYS A 33 -2.24 4.60 2.00
C CYS A 33 -1.90 6.00 1.50
N MET A 34 -2.61 7.03 1.96
CA MET A 34 -2.38 8.41 1.58
C MET A 34 -1.41 9.14 2.51
N THR A 35 -1.07 8.58 3.69
CA THR A 35 -0.22 9.23 4.71
C THR A 35 1.11 9.76 4.16
N TRP A 36 1.75 9.04 3.24
CA TRP A 36 3.03 9.42 2.65
C TRP A 36 2.90 10.22 1.35
N ARG A 37 1.68 10.28 0.79
CA ARG A 37 1.36 10.95 -0.48
C ARG A 37 0.79 12.35 -0.28
N LEU A 38 0.33 12.67 0.92
CA LEU A 38 -0.23 13.98 1.27
C LEU A 38 0.67 14.70 2.27
N GLU A 39 0.55 16.02 2.30
CA GLU A 39 1.09 16.82 3.40
C GLU A 39 0.30 16.57 4.68
N LYS A 40 0.98 16.69 5.84
CA LYS A 40 0.38 16.38 7.15
C LYS A 40 -0.92 17.14 7.40
N LYS A 41 -1.00 18.41 7.01
CA LYS A 41 -2.21 19.25 7.14
C LYS A 41 -3.38 18.67 6.34
N HIS A 42 -3.18 18.47 5.03
CA HIS A 42 -4.18 17.86 4.14
C HIS A 42 -4.58 16.45 4.56
N TRP A 43 -3.65 15.66 5.13
CA TRP A 43 -3.96 14.32 5.61
C TRP A 43 -4.94 14.32 6.79
N GLN A 44 -4.81 15.25 7.74
CA GLN A 44 -5.72 15.33 8.88
C GLN A 44 -7.15 15.67 8.45
N GLU A 45 -7.27 16.57 7.46
CA GLU A 45 -8.55 17.02 6.89
C GLU A 45 -9.20 15.96 5.99
N SER A 46 -8.42 15.04 5.42
CA SER A 46 -8.87 14.08 4.39
C SER A 46 -9.08 12.64 4.89
N LYS A 47 -9.01 12.39 6.20
CA LYS A 47 -9.13 11.03 6.75
C LYS A 47 -10.43 10.34 6.33
N GLY A 48 -10.33 9.03 6.08
CA GLY A 48 -11.50 8.21 5.76
C GLY A 48 -11.89 8.29 4.28
N ILE A 49 -13.11 8.73 3.98
CA ILE A 49 -13.69 8.66 2.62
C ILE A 49 -12.91 9.49 1.62
N GLN A 50 -12.38 10.65 2.00
CA GLN A 50 -11.63 11.54 1.13
C GLN A 50 -10.29 10.91 0.72
N ASN A 51 -9.56 10.32 1.67
CA ASN A 51 -8.36 9.53 1.37
C ASN A 51 -8.68 8.32 0.50
N LYS A 52 -9.79 7.62 0.76
CA LYS A 52 -10.25 6.50 -0.07
C LYS A 52 -10.48 6.92 -1.52
N ARG A 53 -11.20 8.03 -1.73
CA ARG A 53 -11.47 8.59 -3.08
C ARG A 53 -10.17 9.00 -3.77
N SER A 54 -9.26 9.65 -3.05
CA SER A 54 -7.97 10.08 -3.59
C SER A 54 -7.09 8.90 -3.99
N PHE A 55 -7.01 7.85 -3.16
CA PHE A 55 -6.27 6.65 -3.49
C PHE A 55 -6.91 5.88 -4.66
N LYS A 56 -8.25 5.85 -4.74
CA LYS A 56 -8.95 5.25 -5.87
C LYS A 56 -8.60 5.95 -7.18
N LYS A 57 -8.55 7.28 -7.20
CA LYS A 57 -8.16 8.07 -8.39
C LYS A 57 -6.74 7.71 -8.86
N ILE A 58 -5.80 7.57 -7.93
CA ILE A 58 -4.42 7.12 -8.24
C ILE A 58 -4.45 5.78 -9.00
N VAL A 59 -5.17 4.79 -8.46
CA VAL A 59 -5.29 3.47 -9.08
C VAL A 59 -6.00 3.54 -10.45
N GLN A 60 -7.05 4.35 -10.56
CA GLN A 60 -7.80 4.55 -11.81
C GLN A 60 -6.96 5.21 -12.90
N ASN A 61 -6.01 6.07 -12.53
CA ASN A 61 -5.07 6.70 -13.46
C ASN A 61 -3.95 5.75 -13.94
N GLY A 62 -4.04 4.46 -13.60
CA GLY A 62 -3.10 3.43 -14.04
C GLY A 62 -1.85 3.30 -13.17
N GLU A 63 -1.70 4.11 -12.11
CA GLU A 63 -0.67 3.83 -11.12
C GLU A 63 -0.94 2.45 -10.49
N ARG A 64 0.13 1.70 -10.24
CA ARG A 64 0.08 0.38 -9.57
C ARG A 64 0.71 0.50 -8.18
N PRO A 65 0.07 1.18 -7.22
CA PRO A 65 0.72 1.69 -6.01
C PRO A 65 0.93 0.63 -4.92
N GLY A 66 0.93 -0.65 -5.27
CA GLY A 66 1.04 -1.73 -4.29
C GLY A 66 0.74 -3.14 -4.80
N VAL A 67 0.99 -4.09 -3.90
CA VAL A 67 0.74 -5.52 -4.07
C VAL A 67 -0.25 -5.99 -3.00
N ILE A 68 -1.23 -6.80 -3.42
CA ILE A 68 -2.16 -7.50 -2.54
C ILE A 68 -1.73 -8.97 -2.45
N ALA A 69 -1.67 -9.49 -1.22
CA ALA A 69 -1.52 -10.92 -0.95
C ALA A 69 -2.89 -11.58 -0.82
N TYR A 70 -3.02 -12.79 -1.36
CA TYR A 70 -4.24 -13.59 -1.34
C TYR A 70 -4.00 -14.97 -0.76
N GLN A 71 -4.94 -15.44 0.07
CA GLN A 71 -5.11 -16.85 0.40
C GLN A 71 -6.31 -17.37 -0.39
N GLY A 72 -6.07 -18.15 -1.46
CA GLY A 72 -7.12 -18.49 -2.42
C GLY A 72 -7.69 -17.24 -3.09
N LYS A 73 -8.97 -16.95 -2.86
CA LYS A 73 -9.65 -15.73 -3.35
C LYS A 73 -9.71 -14.60 -2.30
N GLU A 74 -9.29 -14.86 -1.07
CA GLU A 74 -9.39 -13.89 0.01
C GLU A 74 -8.17 -12.96 0.03
N PRO A 75 -8.33 -11.63 -0.02
CA PRO A 75 -7.22 -10.70 0.17
C PRO A 75 -6.84 -10.63 1.66
N VAL A 76 -5.57 -10.84 1.97
CA VAL A 76 -5.07 -11.05 3.34
C VAL A 76 -3.89 -10.15 3.72
N GLY A 77 -3.27 -9.50 2.75
CA GLY A 77 -2.14 -8.60 2.98
C GLY A 77 -2.00 -7.53 1.90
N TRP A 78 -1.35 -6.43 2.27
CA TRP A 78 -1.14 -5.27 1.41
C TRP A 78 0.25 -4.68 1.65
N CYS A 79 0.92 -4.32 0.56
CA CYS A 79 2.18 -3.59 0.58
C CYS A 79 2.09 -2.42 -0.40
N ALA A 80 2.13 -1.19 0.12
CA ALA A 80 2.19 0.00 -0.72
C ALA A 80 3.63 0.23 -1.17
N LEU A 81 3.84 0.36 -2.47
CA LEU A 81 5.12 0.76 -3.06
C LEU A 81 4.90 1.67 -4.27
N ALA A 82 5.84 2.58 -4.50
CA ALA A 82 5.90 3.42 -5.68
C ALA A 82 7.33 3.97 -5.84
N PRO A 83 7.68 4.55 -7.00
CA PRO A 83 8.86 5.39 -7.10
C PRO A 83 8.86 6.44 -5.99
N ARG A 84 10.03 6.67 -5.39
CA ARG A 84 10.18 7.55 -4.22
C ARG A 84 9.62 8.95 -4.45
N ASP A 85 9.69 9.44 -5.68
CA ASP A 85 9.20 10.76 -6.07
C ASP A 85 7.68 10.96 -5.94
N ARG A 86 6.91 9.87 -5.80
CA ARG A 86 5.45 9.87 -5.58
C ARG A 86 5.06 10.14 -4.13
N PHE A 87 6.02 10.14 -3.20
CA PHE A 87 5.77 10.36 -1.78
C PHE A 87 6.23 11.76 -1.36
N VAL A 88 5.28 12.71 -1.34
CA VAL A 88 5.53 14.11 -0.96
C VAL A 88 6.20 14.21 0.42
N PHE A 89 5.80 13.35 1.36
CA PHE A 89 6.39 13.35 2.69
C PHE A 89 7.89 13.00 2.68
N LEU A 90 8.30 12.03 1.86
CA LEU A 90 9.71 11.62 1.76
C LEU A 90 10.59 12.72 1.15
N LYS A 91 10.05 13.52 0.23
CA LYS A 91 10.76 14.68 -0.35
C LYS A 91 11.10 15.77 0.67
N ARG A 92 10.27 15.92 1.73
CA ARG A 92 10.42 16.99 2.73
C ARG A 92 11.14 16.54 4.01
N SER A 93 11.37 15.24 4.18
CA SER A 93 11.99 14.69 5.39
C SER A 93 13.51 14.82 5.34
N ARG A 94 14.09 15.51 6.32
CA ARG A 94 15.57 15.58 6.49
C ARG A 94 16.17 14.25 6.92
N VAL A 95 15.48 13.50 7.78
CA VAL A 95 15.96 12.22 8.32
C VAL A 95 15.89 11.11 7.27
N LEU A 96 14.93 11.19 6.35
CA LEU A 96 14.76 10.22 5.28
C LEU A 96 15.26 10.77 3.96
N ALA A 97 16.15 11.77 3.94
CA ALA A 97 16.65 12.37 2.70
C ALA A 97 17.30 11.29 1.79
N PRO A 98 17.26 11.46 0.46
CA PRO A 98 18.03 10.60 -0.44
C PRO A 98 19.52 10.62 -0.05
N LEU A 99 20.17 9.46 -0.16
CA LEU A 99 21.62 9.35 0.03
C LEU A 99 22.37 9.86 -1.21
N ASP A 100 21.76 9.70 -2.38
CA ASP A 100 22.26 10.05 -3.71
C ASP A 100 21.09 10.35 -4.66
N ASP A 101 21.40 10.56 -5.94
CA ASP A 101 20.44 10.84 -7.00
C ASP A 101 19.82 9.57 -7.64
N ALA A 102 20.07 8.38 -7.09
CA ALA A 102 19.56 7.15 -7.68
C ALA A 102 18.02 7.09 -7.63
N LYS A 103 17.42 6.69 -8.74
CA LYS A 103 15.96 6.47 -8.80
C LYS A 103 15.60 5.19 -8.05
N VAL A 104 15.06 5.35 -6.86
CA VAL A 104 14.66 4.23 -5.99
C VAL A 104 13.15 4.13 -5.81
N TRP A 105 12.69 2.93 -5.48
CA TRP A 105 11.33 2.69 -5.01
C TRP A 105 11.27 2.80 -3.48
N SER A 106 10.10 3.09 -2.93
CA SER A 106 9.89 3.14 -1.49
C SER A 106 8.66 2.34 -1.08
N ILE A 107 8.83 1.46 -0.10
CA ILE A 107 7.74 0.75 0.57
C ILE A 107 7.31 1.58 1.78
N THR A 108 6.07 2.04 1.78
CA THR A 108 5.59 3.04 2.76
C THR A 108 4.50 2.53 3.69
N CYS A 109 3.88 1.39 3.35
CA CYS A 109 2.84 0.78 4.18
C CYS A 109 2.85 -0.73 4.00
N LEU A 110 2.76 -1.45 5.11
CA LEU A 110 2.58 -2.89 5.15
C LEU A 110 1.42 -3.21 6.09
N PHE A 111 0.43 -3.96 5.61
CA PHE A 111 -0.75 -4.33 6.37
C PHE A 111 -1.08 -5.81 6.18
N ILE A 112 -1.24 -6.53 7.29
CA ILE A 112 -1.64 -7.95 7.29
C ILE A 112 -2.92 -8.11 8.11
N ALA A 113 -3.90 -8.80 7.53
CA ALA A 113 -5.15 -9.17 8.21
C ALA A 113 -4.84 -10.01 9.46
N ARG A 114 -5.54 -9.73 10.57
CA ARG A 114 -5.23 -10.32 11.89
C ARG A 114 -5.07 -11.86 11.88
N PRO A 115 -5.94 -12.65 11.23
CA PRO A 115 -5.83 -14.12 11.21
C PRO A 115 -4.60 -14.66 10.45
N TYR A 116 -3.90 -13.81 9.70
CA TYR A 116 -2.77 -14.17 8.83
C TYR A 116 -1.42 -13.63 9.33
N ARG A 117 -1.40 -13.01 10.52
CA ARG A 117 -0.17 -12.55 11.18
C ARG A 117 0.61 -13.72 11.76
N GLN A 118 1.91 -13.50 12.01
CA GLN A 118 2.84 -14.48 12.59
C GLN A 118 3.01 -15.78 11.76
N LYS A 119 2.65 -15.73 10.47
CA LYS A 119 2.77 -16.86 9.52
C LYS A 119 3.82 -16.61 8.42
N GLY A 120 4.73 -15.66 8.64
CA GLY A 120 5.77 -15.29 7.66
C GLY A 120 5.27 -14.51 6.42
N LEU A 121 3.97 -14.19 6.34
CA LEU A 121 3.38 -13.51 5.17
C LEU A 121 3.99 -12.14 4.88
N SER A 122 4.38 -11.37 5.90
CA SER A 122 5.00 -10.05 5.72
C SER A 122 6.28 -10.13 4.89
N VAL A 123 7.17 -11.08 5.19
CA VAL A 123 8.43 -11.28 4.47
C VAL A 123 8.18 -11.70 3.03
N GLN A 124 7.26 -12.65 2.82
CA GLN A 124 6.91 -13.11 1.47
C GLN A 124 6.32 -11.97 0.62
N LEU A 125 5.46 -11.15 1.22
CA LEU A 125 4.85 -10.01 0.56
C LEU A 125 5.88 -8.92 0.20
N LEU A 126 6.84 -8.63 1.09
CA LEU A 126 7.93 -7.68 0.78
C LEU A 126 8.81 -8.18 -0.37
N LYS A 127 9.17 -9.47 -0.38
CA LYS A 127 9.92 -10.08 -1.49
C LYS A 127 9.15 -9.98 -2.80
N ALA A 128 7.86 -10.30 -2.79
CA ALA A 128 7.01 -10.20 -3.97
C ALA A 128 6.85 -8.74 -4.44
N ALA A 129 6.74 -7.79 -3.52
CA ALA A 129 6.69 -6.37 -3.85
C ALA A 129 7.97 -5.88 -4.52
N ALA A 130 9.14 -6.29 -4.02
CA ALA A 130 10.43 -5.95 -4.64
C ALA A 130 10.61 -6.57 -6.04
N ALA A 131 10.10 -7.79 -6.27
CA ALA A 131 10.20 -8.47 -7.56
C ALA A 131 9.22 -7.94 -8.63
N LEU A 132 8.12 -7.31 -8.21
CA LEU A 132 7.08 -6.77 -9.11
C LEU A 132 7.24 -5.25 -9.37
N ALA A 133 8.20 -4.61 -8.72
CA ALA A 133 8.52 -3.19 -8.83
C ALA A 133 9.28 -2.86 -10.12
#